data_AF-A0A382UFP4-F1
#
_entry.id   AF-A0A382UFP4-F1
#
_cell.length_a   1.000
_cell.length_b   1.000
_cell.length_c   1.000
_cell.angle_alpha   90.00
_cell.angle_beta   90.00
_cell.angle_gamma   90.00
#
_symmetry.space_group_name_H-M   'P 1'
#
loop_
_entity.id
_entity.type
_entity.pdbx_description
1 polymer ?
#
loop_
_entity_poly.entity_id
_entity_poly.type
_entity_poly.pdbx_seq_one_letter_code
_entity_poly.pdbx_strand_id
1 'polypeptide(L)'
;VGSNHTFLIEVNLQGECLEAVYKPTKGEKPLWDFPSGTLAKREVAAYLISEALGWGLVPPTVLRDGPYGLGSVQLFVDFAPDGHYFNFTDIEKEICRSVAAFDYVINN
;
A
#
# COMPACT_ATOMS: atom_id res chain seq x y z
N VAL A 1 -17.11 10.62 -13.70
CA VAL A 1 -17.46 9.71 -12.58
C VAL A 1 -16.34 8.69 -12.49
N GLY A 2 -15.36 8.93 -11.63
CA GLY A 2 -14.16 8.10 -11.54
C GLY A 2 -13.76 8.04 -10.07
N SER A 3 -14.36 7.11 -9.33
CA SER A 3 -13.81 6.75 -8.04
C SER A 3 -12.75 5.70 -8.30
N ASN A 4 -11.56 5.90 -7.73
CA ASN A 4 -10.59 4.82 -7.60
C ASN A 4 -11.29 3.73 -6.78
N HIS A 5 -11.71 2.65 -7.43
CA HIS A 5 -12.44 1.59 -6.75
C HIS A 5 -11.48 0.90 -5.77
N THR A 6 -11.53 1.30 -4.51
CA THR A 6 -10.77 0.68 -3.42
C THR A 6 -11.77 -0.07 -2.56
N PHE A 7 -11.48 -1.34 -2.29
CA PHE A 7 -12.38 -2.22 -1.55
C PHE A 7 -11.69 -2.69 -0.28
N LEU A 8 -12.41 -2.67 0.84
CA LEU A 8 -12.07 -3.48 2.00
C LEU A 8 -12.58 -4.90 1.73
N ILE A 9 -11.71 -5.89 1.88
CA ILE A 9 -12.00 -7.30 1.62
C ILE A 9 -11.50 -8.16 2.77
N GLU A 10 -12.01 -9.38 2.86
CA GLU A 10 -11.53 -10.42 3.77
C GLU A 10 -10.76 -11.49 3.00
N VAL A 11 -9.55 -11.79 3.46
CA VAL A 11 -8.72 -12.88 2.96
C VAL A 11 -8.80 -14.05 3.95
N ASN A 12 -9.30 -15.19 3.47
CA ASN A 12 -9.49 -16.38 4.29
C ASN A 12 -8.50 -17.47 3.91
N LEU A 13 -7.79 -18.04 4.89
CA LEU A 13 -6.89 -19.17 4.69
C LEU A 13 -6.93 -20.09 5.91
N GLN A 14 -7.29 -21.37 5.71
CA GLN A 14 -7.26 -22.41 6.74
C GLN A 14 -7.95 -22.04 8.08
N GLY A 15 -9.01 -21.23 8.02
CA GLY A 15 -9.75 -20.79 9.21
C GLY A 15 -9.25 -19.48 9.82
N GLU A 16 -8.17 -18.90 9.31
CA GLU A 16 -7.77 -17.53 9.61
C GLU A 16 -8.43 -16.56 8.62
N CYS A 17 -8.85 -15.39 9.12
CA CYS A 17 -9.40 -14.30 8.33
C CYS A 17 -8.61 -13.03 8.62
N LEU A 18 -8.17 -12.33 7.57
CA LEU A 18 -7.48 -11.05 7.65
C LEU A 18 -8.18 -10.02 6.77
N GLU A 19 -8.27 -8.78 7.24
CA GLU A 19 -8.74 -7.67 6.42
C GLU A 19 -7.64 -7.19 5.48
N ALA A 20 -8.02 -6.82 4.26
CA ALA A 20 -7.11 -6.29 3.26
C ALA A 20 -7.78 -5.24 2.38
N VAL A 21 -6.96 -4.37 1.80
CA VAL A 21 -7.37 -3.39 0.80
C VAL A 21 -7.07 -3.94 -0.59
N TYR A 22 -8.11 -4.06 -1.42
CA TYR A 22 -8.00 -4.48 -2.82
C TYR A 22 -8.21 -3.30 -3.78
N LYS A 23 -7.24 -3.10 -4.68
CA LYS A 23 -7.26 -2.06 -5.72
C LYS A 23 -7.10 -2.70 -7.12
N PRO A 24 -8.18 -2.90 -7.90
CA PRO A 24 -8.10 -3.44 -9.26
C PRO A 24 -7.42 -2.48 -10.24
N THR A 25 -6.62 -3.05 -11.15
CA THR A 25 -5.95 -2.33 -12.22
C THR A 25 -6.93 -1.59 -13.14
N LYS A 26 -8.10 -2.19 -13.39
CA LYS A 26 -9.15 -1.60 -14.26
C LYS A 26 -9.78 -0.32 -13.68
N GLY A 27 -9.65 -0.11 -12.37
CA GLY A 27 -10.15 1.07 -11.67
C GLY A 27 -9.10 2.18 -11.51
N GLU A 28 -7.91 2.00 -12.08
CA GLU A 28 -6.81 2.97 -11.96
C GLU A 28 -7.12 4.26 -12.71
N LYS A 29 -6.86 5.39 -12.04
CA LYS A 29 -6.73 6.67 -12.71
C LYS A 29 -5.30 6.81 -13.22
N PRO A 30 -5.07 6.96 -14.53
CA PRO A 30 -3.71 7.08 -15.08
C PRO A 30 -2.95 8.26 -14.47
N LEU A 31 -1.66 8.06 -14.23
CA LEU A 31 -0.71 9.12 -13.88
C LEU A 31 0.06 9.52 -15.13
N TRP A 32 0.46 10.79 -15.22
CA TRP A 32 1.09 11.34 -16.42
C TRP A 32 2.51 10.81 -16.66
N ASP A 33 3.16 10.37 -15.59
CA ASP A 33 4.55 9.92 -15.49
C ASP A 33 4.71 8.39 -15.51
N PHE A 34 3.61 7.63 -15.62
CA PHE A 34 3.64 6.16 -15.64
C PHE A 34 2.80 5.56 -16.77
N PRO A 35 3.19 4.39 -17.30
CA PRO A 35 2.34 3.64 -18.21
C PRO A 35 0.98 3.30 -17.56
N SER A 36 -0.10 3.39 -18.34
CA SER A 36 -1.44 3.03 -17.86
C SER A 36 -1.52 1.56 -17.43
N GLY A 37 -2.26 1.28 -16.37
CA GLY A 37 -2.51 -0.09 -15.89
C GLY A 37 -1.33 -0.71 -15.14
N THR A 38 -0.42 0.11 -14.59
CA THR A 38 0.72 -0.36 -13.79
C THR A 38 0.69 0.09 -12.34
N LEU A 39 -0.35 0.81 -11.88
CA LEU A 39 -0.33 1.36 -10.52
C LEU A 39 -0.42 0.26 -9.45
N ALA A 40 -1.19 -0.80 -9.68
CA ALA A 40 -1.22 -1.98 -8.80
C ALA A 40 0.16 -2.63 -8.66
N LYS A 41 1.00 -2.58 -9.71
CA LYS A 41 2.38 -3.08 -9.64
C LYS A 41 3.27 -2.16 -8.81
N ARG A 42 3.01 -0.84 -8.79
CA ARG A 42 3.75 0.11 -7.96
C ARG A 42 3.54 -0.16 -6.48
N GLU A 43 2.31 -0.45 -6.08
CA GLU A 43 1.98 -0.80 -4.69
C GLU A 43 2.78 -2.04 -4.22
N VAL A 44 2.84 -3.07 -5.08
CA VAL A 44 3.65 -4.28 -4.80
C VAL A 44 5.15 -3.96 -4.79
N ALA A 45 5.63 -3.13 -5.71
CA ALA A 45 7.03 -2.71 -5.75
C ALA A 45 7.42 -1.91 -4.50
N ALA A 46 6.54 -1.03 -4.00
CA ALA A 46 6.78 -0.29 -2.76
C ALA A 46 6.97 -1.25 -1.58
N TYR A 47 6.10 -2.25 -1.44
CA TYR A 47 6.28 -3.30 -0.42
C TYR A 47 7.62 -4.03 -0.56
N LEU A 48 7.95 -4.51 -1.77
CA LEU A 48 9.20 -5.25 -1.99
C LEU A 48 10.45 -4.41 -1.71
N ILE A 49 10.44 -3.12 -2.05
CA ILE A 49 11.56 -2.22 -1.77
C ILE A 49 11.66 -1.93 -0.27
N SER A 50 10.52 -1.73 0.41
CA SER A 50 10.47 -1.55 1.87
C SER A 50 11.08 -2.75 2.61
N GLU A 51 10.76 -3.96 2.18
CA GLU A 51 11.33 -5.20 2.71
C GLU A 51 12.82 -5.35 2.38
N ALA A 52 13.23 -5.01 1.16
CA ALA A 52 14.63 -5.08 0.74
C ALA A 52 15.53 -4.10 1.51
N LEU A 53 14.99 -2.94 1.91
CA LEU A 53 15.67 -1.97 2.77
C LEU A 53 15.65 -2.37 4.26
N GLY A 54 14.82 -3.35 4.64
CA GLY A 54 14.62 -3.78 6.02
C GLY A 54 13.92 -2.75 6.90
N TRP A 55 13.19 -1.79 6.30
CA TRP A 55 12.53 -0.71 7.04
C TRP A 55 11.09 -1.03 7.44
N GLY A 56 10.44 -1.99 6.76
CA GLY A 56 9.09 -2.44 7.12
C GLY A 56 8.03 -1.32 7.11
N LEU A 57 8.18 -0.32 6.23
CA LEU A 57 7.32 0.86 6.15
C LEU A 57 5.99 0.59 5.45
N VAL A 58 5.96 -0.34 4.50
CA VAL A 58 4.78 -0.66 3.69
C VAL A 58 4.21 -2.01 4.15
N PRO A 59 2.90 -2.11 4.45
CA PRO A 59 2.30 -3.38 4.83
C PRO A 59 2.43 -4.44 3.72
N PRO A 60 2.37 -5.74 4.07
CA PRO A 60 2.40 -6.83 3.11
C PRO A 60 1.45 -6.60 1.93
N THR A 61 2.00 -6.55 0.72
CA THR A 61 1.25 -6.23 -0.50
C THR A 61 1.59 -7.22 -1.61
N VAL A 62 0.56 -7.82 -2.20
CA VAL A 62 0.70 -8.82 -3.27
C VAL A 62 -0.18 -8.49 -4.46
N LEU A 63 0.18 -9.01 -5.64
CA LEU A 63 -0.66 -8.98 -6.82
C LEU A 63 -1.53 -10.23 -6.89
N ARG A 64 -2.85 -10.05 -7.06
CA ARG A 64 -3.81 -11.16 -7.11
C ARG A 64 -4.93 -10.87 -8.12
N ASP A 65 -5.44 -11.94 -8.72
CA ASP A 65 -6.69 -11.90 -9.46
C ASP A 65 -7.85 -11.85 -8.46
N GLY A 66 -8.71 -10.84 -8.60
CA GLY A 66 -9.93 -10.66 -7.83
C GLY A 66 -11.17 -10.50 -8.71
N PRO A 67 -12.35 -10.24 -8.12
CA PRO A 67 -13.63 -10.14 -8.84
C PRO A 67 -13.64 -9.10 -9.96
N TYR A 68 -12.77 -8.08 -9.87
CA TYR A 68 -12.63 -7.00 -10.84
C TYR A 68 -11.36 -7.09 -11.70
N GLY A 69 -10.73 -8.27 -11.73
CA GLY A 69 -9.50 -8.55 -12.46
C GLY A 69 -8.24 -8.50 -11.59
N LEU A 70 -7.08 -8.36 -12.21
CA LEU A 70 -5.81 -8.25 -11.52
C LEU A 70 -5.74 -6.94 -10.70
N GLY A 71 -5.27 -6.99 -9.46
CA GLY A 71 -5.07 -5.82 -8.61
C GLY A 71 -4.12 -6.06 -7.45
N SER A 72 -3.76 -4.98 -6.76
CA SER A 72 -2.98 -5.08 -5.52
C SER A 72 -3.91 -5.42 -4.36
N VAL A 73 -3.43 -6.30 -3.49
CA VAL A 73 -4.05 -6.67 -2.22
C VAL A 73 -3.04 -6.38 -1.12
N GLN A 74 -3.35 -5.42 -0.26
CA GLN A 74 -2.48 -4.96 0.82
C GLN A 74 -3.14 -5.28 2.16
N LEU A 75 -2.39 -5.82 3.12
CA LEU A 75 -2.89 -6.05 4.48
C LEU A 75 -3.46 -4.74 5.05
N PHE A 76 -4.67 -4.79 5.60
CA PHE A 76 -5.26 -3.64 6.28
C PHE A 76 -4.60 -3.46 7.65
N VAL A 77 -4.19 -2.24 7.96
CA VAL A 77 -3.59 -1.87 9.24
C VAL A 77 -4.49 -0.84 9.89
N ASP A 78 -4.92 -1.11 11.12
CA ASP A 78 -5.79 -0.22 11.88
C ASP A 78 -5.16 1.16 12.07
N PHE A 79 -5.96 2.19 11.83
CA PHE A 79 -5.54 3.56 12.02
C PHE A 79 -5.49 3.93 13.50
N ALA A 80 -4.32 4.41 13.97
CA ALA A 80 -4.13 4.94 15.31
C ALA A 80 -4.31 6.48 15.30
N PRO A 81 -5.46 7.02 15.73
CA PRO A 81 -5.79 8.44 15.55
C PRO A 81 -4.88 9.41 16.31
N ASP A 82 -4.28 8.96 17.42
CA ASP A 82 -3.36 9.78 18.23
C ASP A 82 -1.93 9.81 17.65
N GLY A 83 -1.62 8.93 16.69
CA GLY A 83 -0.32 8.81 16.03
C GLY A 83 -0.16 9.81 14.89
N HIS A 84 -0.02 11.09 15.21
CA HIS A 84 0.26 12.14 14.24
C HIS A 84 1.49 12.98 14.61
N TYR A 85 2.03 13.75 13.66
CA TYR A 85 3.30 14.49 13.81
C TYR A 85 3.46 15.26 15.13
N PHE A 86 2.41 15.92 15.62
CA PHE A 86 2.46 16.69 16.88
C PHE A 86 2.57 15.82 18.14
N ASN A 87 2.23 14.53 18.06
CA ASN A 87 2.23 13.57 19.16
C ASN A 87 3.31 12.50 19.03
N PHE A 88 4.05 12.48 17.91
CA PHE A 88 5.15 11.55 17.71
C PHE A 88 6.26 11.76 18.75
N THR A 89 6.71 10.64 19.30
CA THR A 89 7.98 10.51 20.02
C THR A 89 9.15 10.88 19.11
N ASP A 90 10.32 11.12 19.71
CA ASP A 90 11.52 11.43 18.92
C ASP A 90 11.93 10.27 18.00
N ILE A 91 11.69 9.02 18.42
CA ILE A 91 11.93 7.83 17.59
C ILE A 91 11.01 7.83 16.36
N GLU A 92 9.72 8.11 16.53
CA GLU A 92 8.76 8.16 15.41
C GLU A 92 9.10 9.29 14.42
N LYS A 93 9.60 10.43 14.90
CA LYS A 93 10.10 11.50 14.04
C LYS A 93 11.33 11.09 13.23
N GLU A 94 12.22 10.26 13.80
CA GLU A 94 13.34 9.68 13.06
C GLU A 94 12.85 8.69 11.98
N ILE A 95 11.79 7.92 12.25
CA ILE A 95 11.15 7.06 11.24
C ILE A 95 10.64 7.90 10.05
N CYS A 96 10.10 9.10 10.28
CA CYS A 96 9.67 9.99 9.20
C CYS A 96 10.79 10.31 8.19
N ARG A 97 12.07 10.32 8.60
CA ARG A 97 13.19 10.50 7.66
C ARG A 97 13.35 9.30 6.73
N SER A 98 13.16 8.09 7.26
CA SER A 98 13.17 6.86 6.45
C SER A 98 11.99 6.84 5.48
N VAL A 99 10.81 7.29 5.92
CA VAL A 99 9.63 7.45 5.04
C VAL A 99 9.92 8.44 3.91
N ALA A 100 10.47 9.62 4.22
CA ALA A 100 10.79 10.61 3.19
C ALA A 100 11.87 10.11 2.20
N ALA A 101 12.90 9.42 2.70
CA ALA A 101 13.92 8.80 1.85
C ALA A 101 13.32 7.69 0.98
N PHE A 102 12.42 6.89 1.53
CA PHE A 102 11.71 5.83 0.82
C PHE A 102 10.87 6.40 -0.33
N ASP A 103 10.04 7.42 -0.07
CA ASP A 103 9.22 8.09 -1.10
C ASP A 103 10.07 8.61 -2.25
N TYR A 104 11.22 9.22 -1.94
CA TYR A 104 12.16 9.68 -2.95
C TYR A 104 12.72 8.52 -3.80
N VAL A 105 13.09 7.40 -3.17
CA VAL A 105 13.64 6.21 -3.87
C VAL A 105 12.61 5.58 -4.80
N ILE A 106 11.34 5.54 -4.40
CA ILE A 106 10.27 4.90 -5.20
C ILE A 106 9.58 5.88 -6.17
N ASN A 107 10.01 7.13 -6.22
CA ASN A 107 9.41 8.21 -7.00
C ASN A 107 7.91 8.37 -6.72
N ASN A 108 7.58 8.57 -5.44
CA ASN A 108 6.22 8.87 -4.95
C ASN A 108 5.98 10.38 -4.83
#